data_AF-X0ZPP5-F1
#
_entry.id   AF-X0ZPP5-F1
#
_cell.length_a   1.000
_cell.length_b   1.000
_cell.length_c   1.000
_cell.angle_alpha   90.00
_cell.angle_beta   90.00
_cell.angle_gamma   90.00
#
_symmetry.space_group_name_H-M   'P 1'
#
loop_
_entity.id
_entity.type
_entity.pdbx_description
1 polymer ?
#
loop_
_entity_poly.entity_id
_entity_poly.type
_entity_poly.pdbx_seq_one_letter_code
_entity_poly.pdbx_strand_id
1 'polypeptide(L)' 'MYITIKSLWERHRNKSMIARLTGHDWKTVAKKIKEIEAGKEYPKKKPHPRIMDFHKEQFLIDGFIEIGL' A
#
# COMPACT_ATOMS: atom_id res chain seq x y z
N MET A 1 4.37 -1.57 23.28
CA MET A 1 5.33 -2.43 22.55
C MET A 1 4.64 -2.94 21.29
N TYR A 2 5.13 -2.58 20.10
CA TYR A 2 4.51 -3.03 18.84
C TYR A 2 5.17 -4.33 18.37
N ILE A 3 4.45 -5.45 18.49
CA ILE A 3 4.88 -6.72 17.90
C ILE A 3 4.54 -6.72 16.41
N THR A 4 5.53 -7.01 15.57
CA THR A 4 5.32 -7.09 14.11
C THR A 4 5.48 -8.53 13.63
N ILE A 5 4.78 -8.89 12.56
CA ILE A 5 4.95 -10.18 11.89
C ILE A 5 6.43 -10.46 11.58
N LYS A 6 7.19 -9.43 11.16
CA LYS A 6 8.65 -9.52 10.90
C LYS A 6 9.41 -9.98 12.14
N SER A 7 9.26 -9.27 13.26
CA SER A 7 9.96 -9.59 14.51
C SER A 7 9.63 -10.99 15.06
N LEU A 8 8.38 -11.46 14.88
CA LEU A 8 7.99 -12.79 15.32
C LEU A 8 8.48 -13.89 14.37
N TRP A 9 8.54 -13.61 13.07
CA TRP A 9 9.06 -14.53 12.07
C TRP A 9 10.56 -14.78 12.25
N GLU A 10 11.34 -13.72 12.51
CA GLU A 10 12.78 -13.81 12.77
C GLU A 10 13.10 -14.68 14.00
N ARG A 11 12.27 -14.62 15.04
CA ARG A 11 12.50 -15.35 16.31
C ARG A 11 12.01 -16.79 16.28
N HIS A 12 10.81 -17.04 15.79
CA HIS A 12 10.12 -18.32 16.00
C HIS A 12 9.86 -19.13 14.72
N ARG A 13 9.86 -18.49 13.55
CA ARG A 13 9.56 -19.12 12.25
C ARG A 13 8.29 -20.00 12.22
N ASN A 14 7.29 -19.68 13.04
CA ASN A 14 6.03 -20.45 13.11
C ASN A 14 4.82 -19.60 12.69
N LYS A 15 4.22 -19.93 11.54
CA LYS A 15 3.11 -19.16 10.94
C LYS A 15 1.84 -19.18 11.79
N SER A 16 1.48 -20.34 12.33
CA SER A 16 0.27 -20.53 13.14
C SER A 16 0.34 -19.75 14.45
N MET A 17 1.52 -19.76 15.09
CA MET A 17 1.76 -18.98 16.31
C MET A 17 1.68 -17.48 16.03
N ILE A 18 2.27 -17.02 14.92
CA ILE A 18 2.22 -15.61 14.52
C ILE A 18 0.78 -15.17 14.25
N ALA A 19 -0.03 -15.99 13.57
CA ALA A 19 -1.45 -15.69 13.34
C ALA A 19 -2.21 -15.51 14.65
N ARG A 20 -2.00 -16.40 15.63
CA ARG A 20 -2.61 -16.31 16.97
C ARG A 20 -2.17 -15.07 17.74
N LEU A 21 -0.87 -14.75 17.74
CA LEU A 21 -0.32 -13.62 18.49
C LEU A 21 -0.66 -12.26 17.87
N THR A 22 -0.79 -12.18 16.56
CA THR A 22 -1.06 -10.92 15.84
C THR A 22 -2.54 -10.70 15.56
N GLY A 23 -3.40 -11.70 15.75
CA GLY A 23 -4.83 -11.62 15.42
C GLY A 23 -5.11 -11.55 13.90
N HIS A 24 -4.11 -11.81 13.06
CA HIS A 24 -4.27 -11.83 11.61
C HIS A 24 -4.65 -13.21 11.08
N ASP A 25 -5.42 -13.23 9.99
CA ASP A 25 -5.68 -14.46 9.24
C ASP A 25 -4.38 -15.08 8.72
N TRP A 26 -4.37 -16.42 8.63
CA TRP A 26 -3.21 -17.18 8.18
C TRP A 26 -2.75 -16.79 6.77
N LYS A 27 -3.67 -16.37 5.87
CA LYS A 27 -3.33 -15.91 4.52
C LYS A 27 -2.52 -14.60 4.57
N THR A 28 -2.89 -13.69 5.46
CA THR A 28 -2.18 -12.41 5.67
C THR A 28 -0.77 -12.66 6.18
N VAL A 29 -0.65 -13.55 7.17
CA VAL A 29 0.66 -13.94 7.71
C VAL A 29 1.52 -14.60 6.64
N ALA A 30 0.97 -15.55 5.88
CA ALA A 30 1.69 -16.22 4.80
C ALA A 30 2.15 -15.25 3.70
N LYS A 31 1.29 -14.30 3.30
CA LYS A 31 1.63 -13.24 2.34
C LYS A 31 2.77 -12.37 2.87
N LYS A 32 2.67 -11.91 4.13
CA LYS A 32 3.68 -11.05 4.74
C LYS A 32 5.03 -11.74 4.88
N ILE A 33 5.05 -13.02 5.24
CA ILE A 33 6.29 -13.81 5.30
C ILE A 33 6.95 -13.90 3.92
N LYS A 34 6.18 -14.19 2.86
CA LYS A 34 6.72 -14.19 1.49
C LYS A 34 7.31 -12.84 1.08
N GLU A 35 6.67 -11.73 1.47
CA GLU A 35 7.18 -10.38 1.23
C GLU A 35 8.50 -10.13 1.98
N ILE A 36 8.59 -10.56 3.24
CA ILE A 36 9.81 -10.46 4.08
C ILE A 36 10.95 -11.28 3.47
N GLU A 37 10.69 -12.54 3.08
CA GLU A 37 11.68 -13.43 2.43
C GLU A 37 12.16 -12.86 1.09
N ALA A 38 11.29 -12.17 0.37
CA ALA A 38 11.63 -11.46 -0.88
C ALA A 38 12.34 -10.11 -0.65
N GLY A 39 12.65 -9.73 0.59
CA GLY A 39 13.32 -8.46 0.92
C GLY A 39 12.44 -7.22 0.75
N LYS A 40 11.11 -7.37 0.64
CA LYS A 40 10.18 -6.24 0.53
C LYS A 40 9.84 -5.74 1.94
N GLU A 41 10.60 -4.76 2.43
CA GLU A 41 10.42 -4.25 3.80
C GLU A 41 9.06 -3.59 4.04
N TYR A 42 8.49 -2.91 3.03
CA TYR A 42 7.24 -2.19 3.19
C TYR A 42 6.31 -2.35 1.97
N PRO A 43 4.99 -2.49 2.19
CA PRO A 43 4.04 -2.41 1.09
C PRO A 43 4.16 -1.03 0.44
N LYS A 44 4.56 -0.98 -0.83
CA LYS A 44 4.54 0.26 -1.61
C LYS A 44 3.09 0.76 -1.65
N LYS A 45 2.82 1.88 -0.98
CA LYS A 45 1.52 2.55 -1.08
C LYS A 45 1.35 2.94 -2.54
N LYS A 46 0.21 2.57 -3.15
CA LYS A 46 -0.09 3.05 -4.51
C LYS A 46 -0.10 4.58 -4.47
N PRO A 47 0.51 5.27 -5.46
CA PRO A 47 0.39 6.71 -5.54
C PRO A 47 -1.10 7.06 -5.61
N HIS A 48 -1.51 8.10 -4.89
CA HIS A 48 -2.85 8.63 -5.05
C HIS A 48 -3.01 9.06 -6.51
N PRO A 49 -4.07 8.63 -7.22
CA PRO A 49 -4.27 9.06 -8.59
C PRO A 49 -4.42 10.58 -8.62
N ARG A 50 -3.39 11.27 -9.12
CA ARG A 50 -3.39 12.71 -9.43
C ARG A 50 -3.87 12.94 -10.87
N ILE A 51 -4.83 12.14 -11.32
CA ILE A 51 -5.48 12.41 -12.61
C ILE A 51 -6.43 13.56 -12.30
N MET A 52 -6.02 14.79 -12.63
CA MET A 52 -6.95 15.90 -12.74
C MET A 52 -7.92 15.51 -13.85
N ASP A 53 -9.23 15.61 -13.61
CA ASP A 53 -10.25 15.32 -14.63
C ASP A 53 -9.89 16.06 -15.92
N PHE A 54 -9.68 15.35 -17.04
CA PHE A 54 -9.43 15.96 -18.36
C PHE A 54 -10.51 16.98 -18.72
N HIS A 55 -11.75 16.75 -18.27
CA HIS A 55 -12.87 17.68 -18.45
C HIS A 55 -12.70 19.02 -17.74
N LYS A 56 -11.87 19.11 -16.69
CA LYS A 56 -11.58 20.39 -16.00
C LYS A 56 -10.53 21.23 -16.72
N GLU A 57 -9.59 20.61 -17.44
CA GLU A 57 -8.59 21.34 -18.23
C GLU A 57 -9.24 22.02 -19.45
N GLN A 58 -10.24 21.38 -20.07
CA GLN A 58 -10.90 21.90 -21.26
C GLN A 58 -11.68 23.20 -20.97
N PHE A 59 -12.33 23.31 -19.82
CA PHE A 59 -12.99 24.56 -19.39
C PHE A 59 -12.02 25.74 -19.21
N LEU A 60 -10.78 25.49 -18.78
CA LEU A 60 -9.78 26.56 -18.63
C LEU A 60 -9.22 26.98 -19.99
N ILE A 61 -9.03 26.06 -20.93
CA ILE A 61 -8.50 26.39 -22.26
C ILE A 61 -9.57 27.11 -23.10
N ASP A 62 -10.81 26.64 -23.09
CA ASP A 62 -11.91 27.25 -23.87
C ASP A 62 -12.32 28.63 -23.31
N GLY A 63 -12.31 28.80 -21.98
CA GLY A 63 -12.62 30.08 -21.33
C GLY A 63 -11.55 31.16 -21.52
N PHE A 64 -10.29 30.79 -21.80
CA PHE A 64 -9.21 31.72 -22.12
C PHE A 64 -9.21 32.17 -23.59
N ILE A 65 -9.84 31.41 -24.50
CA ILE A 65 -9.93 31.76 -25.93
C ILE A 65 -11.08 32.76 -26.19
N GLU A 66 -12.16 32.75 -25.39
CA GLU A 66 -13.28 33.69 -25.53
C GLU A 66 -12.95 35.12 -25.06
N ILE A 67 -11.99 35.29 -24.14
CA ILE A 67 -11.54 36.61 -23.67
C ILE A 67 -10.39 37.04 -24.59
N GLY A 68 -10.78 37.59 -25.74
CA GLY A 68 -9.96 37.94 -26.90
C GLY A 68 -8.55 38.48 -26.63
N LEU A 69 -7.62 37.92 -27.39
CA LEU A 69 -6.33 38.49 -27.76
C LEU A 69 -6.43 39.06 -29.19
#